data_AF-A0A831NN62-F1
#
_entry.id   AF-A0A831NN62-F1
#
_cell.length_a   1.000
_cell.length_b   1.000
_cell.length_c   1.000
_cell.angle_alpha   90.00
_cell.angle_beta   90.00
_cell.angle_gamma   90.00
#
_symmetry.space_group_name_H-M   'P 1'
#
loop_
_entity.id
_entity.type
_entity.pdbx_description
1 polymer ?
#
loop_
_entity_poly.entity_id
_entity_poly.type
_entity_poly.pdbx_seq_one_letter_code
_entity_poly.pdbx_strand_id
1 'polypeptide(L)'
;MRWEMRTRLFLRTAEFLWQEGHTAHATREEAEAEAQKMLHVYGDFAEKYMAVPVIKGVKSANERFAGALDTYTIEGLMQDGKALQCGTSHFLGQNFAKAFNVQFVDKNNKLDYVWATSWGVSTRLMGALIMTHSDDNGLVLPPHLAPIQVVIVPIYKNDEQLKQIDAKVEGIVNKLRSMGISVKYDNADNKRPGFKFADYELKGVPVRLVMGGRDLENNTMEIMRRDTLEKETRSCDGIEEYVQNLLEEIQQNIYQKALNYRNEHIYKEDTYEEFKEQIEKGGF
;
A
#
# COMPACT_ATOMS: atom_id res chain seq x y z
N MET A 1 14.02 -8.27 16.70
CA MET A 1 13.08 -8.99 17.58
C MET A 1 12.76 -8.12 18.80
N ARG A 2 11.48 -7.92 19.12
CA ARG A 2 11.00 -7.24 20.34
C ARG A 2 10.03 -8.20 21.03
N TRP A 3 10.18 -8.46 22.32
CA TRP A 3 9.29 -9.40 23.01
C TRP A 3 7.94 -8.74 23.36
N GLU A 4 7.08 -8.59 22.34
CA GLU A 4 5.79 -7.92 22.46
C GLU A 4 4.79 -8.75 23.28
N MET A 5 4.18 -8.15 24.30
CA MET A 5 3.20 -8.83 25.16
C MET A 5 1.88 -9.18 24.45
N ARG A 6 1.54 -8.45 23.38
CA ARG A 6 0.31 -8.66 22.59
C ARG A 6 0.61 -8.48 21.11
N THR A 7 0.61 -9.56 20.36
CA THR A 7 0.87 -9.54 18.92
C THR A 7 -0.42 -9.38 18.11
N ARG A 8 -0.36 -8.62 17.03
CA ARG A 8 -1.35 -8.52 15.96
C ARG A 8 -0.59 -8.60 14.64
N LEU A 9 -0.94 -9.56 13.78
CA LEU A 9 -0.21 -9.83 12.55
C LEU A 9 0.00 -8.55 11.74
N PHE A 10 1.22 -8.35 11.23
CA PHE A 10 1.75 -7.12 10.62
C PHE A 10 1.81 -5.89 11.53
N LEU A 11 0.72 -5.54 12.24
CA LEU A 11 0.62 -4.30 13.01
C LEU A 11 1.60 -4.26 14.20
N ARG A 12 1.79 -5.39 14.87
CA ARG A 12 2.69 -5.55 16.03
C ARG A 12 3.06 -7.02 16.19
N THR A 13 4.28 -7.38 15.84
CA THR A 13 4.78 -8.76 15.94
C THR A 13 6.11 -8.78 16.69
N ALA A 14 6.46 -9.93 17.27
CA ALA A 14 7.73 -10.06 17.97
C ALA A 14 8.94 -10.01 17.01
N GLU A 15 8.74 -10.52 15.81
CA GLU A 15 9.64 -10.39 14.68
C GLU A 15 8.92 -9.65 13.56
N PHE A 16 9.57 -8.63 12.99
CA PHE A 16 9.04 -7.85 11.88
C PHE A 16 10.20 -7.44 10.99
N LEU A 17 9.92 -7.38 9.68
CA LEU A 17 10.87 -6.81 8.74
C LEU A 17 10.68 -5.29 8.75
N TRP A 18 11.80 -4.58 8.76
CA TRP A 18 11.80 -3.13 8.71
C TRP A 18 13.00 -2.62 7.95
N GLN A 19 12.89 -1.36 7.56
CA GLN A 19 14.01 -0.58 7.10
C GLN A 19 14.26 0.50 8.17
N GLU A 20 15.52 0.66 8.54
CA GLU A 20 15.98 1.75 9.40
C GLU A 20 17.11 2.51 8.70
N GLY A 21 17.04 3.83 8.72
CA GLY A 21 18.04 4.72 8.16
C GLY A 21 18.59 5.60 9.26
N HIS A 22 19.90 5.82 9.24
CA HIS A 22 20.62 6.66 10.20
C HIS A 22 21.58 7.57 9.42
N THR A 23 21.55 8.87 9.70
CA THR A 23 22.40 9.84 9.02
C THR A 23 23.04 10.80 10.01
N ALA A 24 24.19 11.37 9.63
CA ALA A 24 24.97 12.31 10.42
C ALA A 24 25.37 13.49 9.52
N HIS A 25 25.08 14.71 9.95
CA HIS A 25 25.19 15.94 9.18
C HIS A 25 26.08 16.96 9.90
N ALA A 26 26.67 17.86 9.13
CA ALA A 26 27.51 18.92 9.69
C ALA A 26 26.66 20.03 10.32
N THR A 27 25.46 20.29 9.80
CA THR A 27 24.58 21.36 10.29
C THR A 27 23.22 20.84 10.74
N ARG A 28 22.55 21.66 11.57
CA ARG A 28 21.18 21.41 12.00
C ARG A 28 20.23 21.37 10.81
N GLU A 29 20.39 22.32 9.90
CA GLU A 29 19.49 22.54 8.77
C GLU A 29 19.51 21.36 7.80
N GLU A 30 20.69 20.77 7.56
CA GLU A 30 20.84 19.55 6.74
C GLU A 30 20.12 18.35 7.37
N ALA A 31 20.31 18.15 8.68
CA ALA A 31 19.65 17.06 9.40
C ALA A 31 18.12 17.22 9.43
N GLU A 32 17.62 18.43 9.71
CA GLU A 32 16.19 18.69 9.73
C GLU A 32 15.56 18.50 8.33
N ALA A 33 16.24 18.97 7.27
CA ALA A 33 15.82 18.76 5.90
C ALA A 33 15.79 17.28 5.50
N GLU A 34 16.79 16.48 5.90
CA GLU A 34 16.81 15.04 5.64
C GLU A 34 15.68 14.31 6.39
N ALA A 35 15.40 14.71 7.65
CA ALA A 35 14.29 14.14 8.41
C ALA A 35 12.93 14.42 7.75
N GLN A 36 12.69 15.65 7.30
CA GLN A 36 11.46 16.02 6.58
C GLN A 36 11.37 15.36 5.22
N LYS A 37 12.48 15.26 4.47
CA LYS A 37 12.51 14.53 3.20
C LYS A 37 12.04 13.09 3.37
N MET A 38 12.48 12.40 4.42
CA MET A 38 12.04 11.02 4.67
C MET A 38 10.58 10.92 5.10
N LEU A 39 10.03 11.91 5.81
CA LEU A 39 8.58 12.03 6.04
C LEU A 39 7.82 12.05 4.71
N HIS A 40 8.30 12.83 3.74
CA HIS A 40 7.67 12.93 2.42
C HIS A 40 7.84 11.65 1.60
N VAL A 41 9.02 11.01 1.60
CA VAL A 41 9.24 9.72 0.92
C VAL A 41 8.26 8.67 1.43
N TYR A 42 8.07 8.57 2.74
CA TYR A 42 7.12 7.61 3.31
C TYR A 42 5.67 7.94 3.02
N GLY A 43 5.29 9.22 3.09
CA GLY A 43 3.94 9.62 2.72
C GLY A 43 3.64 9.37 1.25
N ASP A 44 4.59 9.66 0.36
CA ASP A 44 4.47 9.41 -1.07
C ASP A 44 4.34 7.91 -1.36
N PHE A 45 5.11 7.06 -0.67
CA PHE A 45 4.96 5.61 -0.79
C PHE A 45 3.57 5.14 -0.34
N ALA A 46 3.10 5.60 0.83
CA ALA A 46 1.78 5.24 1.35
C ALA A 46 0.66 5.66 0.40
N GLU A 47 0.69 6.90 -0.10
CA GLU A 47 -0.39 7.44 -0.94
C GLU A 47 -0.32 6.90 -2.37
N LYS A 48 0.85 6.91 -3.03
CA LYS A 48 0.97 6.62 -4.47
C LYS A 48 1.03 5.11 -4.78
N TYR A 49 1.61 4.32 -3.88
CA TYR A 49 1.78 2.87 -4.11
C TYR A 49 0.77 2.06 -3.32
N MET A 50 0.63 2.35 -2.02
CA MET A 50 -0.32 1.61 -1.17
C MET A 50 -1.75 2.12 -1.27
N ALA A 51 -1.99 3.26 -1.94
CA ALA A 51 -3.29 3.93 -1.98
C ALA A 51 -3.86 4.24 -0.58
N VAL A 52 -3.00 4.36 0.44
CA VAL A 52 -3.41 4.67 1.83
C VAL A 52 -3.22 6.18 2.08
N PRO A 53 -4.30 6.94 2.30
CA PRO A 53 -4.20 8.36 2.61
C PRO A 53 -3.66 8.57 4.02
N VAL A 54 -2.65 9.43 4.17
CA VAL A 54 -2.00 9.67 5.46
C VAL A 54 -1.94 11.17 5.80
N ILE A 55 -1.90 11.49 7.09
CA ILE A 55 -1.63 12.84 7.59
C ILE A 55 -0.15 12.90 7.99
N LYS A 56 0.60 13.77 7.32
CA LYS A 56 1.99 14.11 7.67
C LYS A 56 1.95 15.11 8.84
N GLY A 57 2.67 14.83 9.92
CA GLY A 57 2.64 15.69 11.11
C GLY A 57 3.85 15.52 12.03
N VAL A 58 3.82 16.22 13.15
CA VAL A 58 4.85 16.17 14.20
C VAL A 58 4.20 15.62 15.47
N LYS A 59 4.85 14.64 16.12
CA LYS A 59 4.40 14.12 17.41
C LYS A 59 4.51 15.20 18.50
N SER A 60 3.57 15.19 19.44
CA SER A 60 3.66 16.02 20.63
C SER A 60 4.92 15.69 21.46
N ALA A 61 5.31 16.59 22.36
CA ALA A 61 6.51 16.39 23.18
C ALA A 61 6.46 15.09 24.03
N ASN A 62 5.26 14.61 24.39
CA ASN A 62 5.07 13.38 25.15
C ASN A 62 5.10 12.11 24.28
N GLU A 63 4.79 12.23 22.98
CA GLU A 63 4.70 11.10 22.04
C GLU A 63 5.92 10.99 21.10
N ARG A 64 6.81 11.99 21.08
CA ARG A 64 8.05 11.92 20.29
C ARG A 64 9.02 10.89 20.87
N PHE A 65 9.95 10.43 20.05
CA PHE A 65 11.01 9.55 20.52
C PHE A 65 11.87 10.27 21.59
N ALA A 66 12.11 9.62 22.73
CA ALA A 66 12.71 10.24 23.92
C ALA A 66 14.11 10.85 23.70
N GLY A 67 14.82 10.46 22.64
CA GLY A 67 16.11 11.04 22.25
C GLY A 67 16.04 12.07 21.12
N ALA A 68 14.87 12.32 20.54
CA ALA A 68 14.69 13.22 19.41
C ALA A 68 14.31 14.64 19.86
N LEU A 69 14.75 15.64 19.09
CA LEU A 69 14.22 16.99 19.17
C LEU A 69 12.83 17.04 18.55
N ASP A 70 12.67 16.48 17.35
CA ASP A 70 11.38 16.35 16.69
C ASP A 70 11.18 14.94 16.13
N THR A 71 9.94 14.47 16.17
CA THR A 71 9.53 13.21 15.54
C THR A 71 8.42 13.50 14.56
N TYR A 72 8.74 13.42 13.28
CA TYR A 72 7.80 13.47 12.18
C TYR A 72 7.17 12.10 11.98
N THR A 73 5.90 12.09 11.61
CA THR A 73 5.09 10.87 11.49
C THR A 73 4.10 10.97 10.33
N ILE A 74 3.75 9.82 9.75
CA ILE A 74 2.58 9.67 8.90
C ILE A 74 1.52 8.85 9.63
N GLU A 75 0.32 9.41 9.79
CA GLU A 75 -0.80 8.76 10.47
C GLU A 75 -1.88 8.38 9.44
N GLY A 76 -2.25 7.10 9.39
CA GLY A 76 -3.39 6.61 8.61
C GLY A 76 -4.60 6.35 9.49
N LEU A 77 -5.80 6.46 8.93
CA LEU A 77 -7.05 6.05 9.58
C LEU A 77 -7.53 4.72 8.99
N MET A 78 -7.75 3.73 9.84
CA MET A 78 -8.23 2.41 9.41
C MET A 78 -9.76 2.38 9.35
N GLN A 79 -10.34 1.40 8.66
CA GLN A 79 -11.81 1.23 8.54
C GLN A 79 -12.52 1.01 9.88
N ASP A 80 -11.80 0.63 10.95
CA ASP A 80 -12.34 0.47 12.30
C ASP A 80 -12.28 1.78 13.12
N GLY A 81 -12.02 2.92 12.46
CA GLY A 81 -11.95 4.23 13.07
C GLY A 81 -10.70 4.48 13.91
N LYS A 82 -9.70 3.59 13.89
CA LYS A 82 -8.47 3.78 14.68
C LYS A 82 -7.34 4.37 13.85
N ALA A 83 -6.63 5.32 14.46
CA ALA A 83 -5.38 5.84 13.95
C ALA A 83 -4.27 4.78 13.99
N LEU A 84 -3.43 4.77 12.96
CA LEU A 84 -2.25 3.92 12.85
C LEU A 84 -1.04 4.74 12.40
N GLN A 85 0.02 4.74 13.20
CA GLN A 85 1.30 5.28 12.77
C GLN A 85 1.90 4.38 11.68
N CYS A 86 1.95 4.90 10.45
CA CYS A 86 2.41 4.20 9.26
C CYS A 86 3.93 4.35 9.03
N GLY A 87 4.58 5.35 9.62
CA GLY A 87 6.00 5.60 9.44
C GLY A 87 6.50 6.73 10.33
N THR A 88 7.81 6.77 10.57
CA THR A 88 8.43 7.75 11.47
C THR A 88 9.76 8.25 10.92
N SER A 89 10.04 9.53 11.13
CA SER A 89 11.31 10.17 10.83
C SER A 89 11.69 11.12 11.95
N HIS A 90 12.88 10.97 12.51
CA HIS A 90 13.31 11.63 13.72
C HIS A 90 14.45 12.60 13.41
N PHE A 91 14.28 13.86 13.81
CA PHE A 91 15.38 14.78 13.95
C PHE A 91 15.96 14.60 15.36
N LEU A 92 17.10 13.92 15.46
CA LEU A 92 17.70 13.51 16.74
C LEU A 92 18.48 14.64 17.42
N GLY A 93 18.80 15.70 16.68
CA GLY A 93 19.72 16.73 17.13
C GLY A 93 21.11 16.14 17.41
N GLN A 94 21.76 16.62 18.46
CA GLN A 94 23.08 16.14 18.90
C GLN A 94 23.01 15.22 20.14
N ASN A 95 21.82 14.80 20.59
CA ASN A 95 21.68 14.03 21.84
C ASN A 95 22.46 12.71 21.78
N PHE A 96 22.28 11.95 20.70
CA PHE A 96 23.01 10.70 20.46
C PHE A 96 24.49 10.95 20.18
N ALA A 97 24.81 11.97 19.38
CA ALA A 97 26.19 12.33 19.08
C ALA A 97 26.99 12.62 20.36
N LYS A 98 26.40 13.32 21.34
CA LYS A 98 27.02 13.57 22.64
C LYS A 98 27.14 12.31 23.49
N ALA A 99 26.10 11.49 23.53
CA ALA A 99 26.10 10.24 24.31
C ALA A 99 27.14 9.22 23.82
N PHE A 100 27.35 9.14 22.50
CA PHE A 100 28.28 8.21 21.86
C PHE A 100 29.61 8.85 21.42
N ASN A 101 29.82 10.13 21.76
CA ASN A 101 30.99 10.93 21.37
C ASN A 101 31.30 10.93 19.86
N VAL A 102 30.28 11.13 19.02
CA VAL A 102 30.39 11.20 17.56
C VAL A 102 30.67 12.65 17.14
N GLN A 103 31.93 12.92 16.79
CA GLN A 103 32.44 14.27 16.51
C GLN A 103 33.07 14.35 15.11
N PHE A 104 33.17 15.57 14.60
CA PHE A 104 33.88 15.90 13.36
C PHE A 104 34.62 17.24 13.51
N VAL A 105 35.59 17.48 12.64
CA VAL A 105 36.27 18.79 12.55
C VAL A 105 35.58 19.61 11.46
N ASP A 106 35.05 20.77 11.83
CA ASP A 106 34.36 21.66 10.90
C ASP A 106 35.33 22.41 9.97
N LYS A 107 34.77 23.18 9.02
CA LYS A 107 35.54 24.01 8.08
C LYS A 107 36.43 25.08 8.74
N ASN A 108 36.21 25.37 10.02
CA ASN A 108 36.98 26.33 10.81
C ASN A 108 38.02 25.63 11.71
N ASN A 109 38.27 24.34 11.48
CA ASN A 109 39.13 23.48 12.30
C ASN A 109 38.67 23.35 13.77
N LYS A 110 37.38 23.50 14.04
CA LYS A 110 36.78 23.30 15.37
C LYS A 110 36.15 21.93 15.46
N LEU A 111 36.32 21.29 16.60
CA LEU A 111 35.64 20.03 16.91
C LEU A 111 34.17 20.30 17.27
N ASP A 112 33.24 19.63 16.61
CA ASP A 112 31.81 19.71 16.88
C ASP A 112 31.16 18.31 16.83
N TYR A 113 29.94 18.18 17.35
CA TYR A 113 29.14 16.97 17.30
C TYR A 113 28.25 16.92 16.06
N VAL A 114 28.07 15.74 15.48
CA VAL A 114 27.20 15.58 14.32
C VAL A 114 25.73 15.84 14.67
N TRP A 115 24.98 16.40 13.73
CA TRP A 115 23.53 16.48 13.78
C TRP A 115 22.94 15.21 13.18
N ALA A 116 22.18 14.43 13.96
CA ALA A 116 21.75 13.10 13.56
C ALA A 116 20.26 13.05 13.17
N THR A 117 19.93 12.12 12.28
CA THR A 117 18.54 11.70 12.03
C THR A 117 18.44 10.17 12.05
N SER A 118 17.25 9.68 12.35
CA SER A 118 16.90 8.28 12.13
C SER A 118 15.48 8.16 11.62
N TRP A 119 15.18 7.19 10.77
CA TRP A 119 13.85 7.03 10.17
C TRP A 119 13.58 5.56 9.87
N GLY A 120 12.30 5.17 9.87
CA GLY A 120 11.94 3.78 9.64
C GLY A 120 10.47 3.54 9.32
N VAL A 121 10.25 2.49 8.54
CA VAL A 121 8.96 1.85 8.28
C VAL A 121 9.13 0.35 8.40
N SER A 122 8.04 -0.36 8.69
CA SER A 122 8.04 -1.82 8.82
C SER A 122 6.91 -2.46 8.04
N THR A 123 6.86 -3.79 8.09
CA THR A 123 5.73 -4.60 7.59
C THR A 123 4.38 -4.22 8.20
N ARG A 124 4.32 -3.34 9.21
CA ARG A 124 3.08 -2.68 9.65
C ARG A 124 2.32 -2.04 8.48
N LEU A 125 3.03 -1.53 7.48
CA LEU A 125 2.43 -0.99 6.26
C LEU A 125 1.54 -2.02 5.53
N MET A 126 1.88 -3.31 5.56
CA MET A 126 1.01 -4.36 5.00
C MET A 126 -0.32 -4.44 5.78
N GLY A 127 -0.25 -4.34 7.11
CA GLY A 127 -1.45 -4.29 7.94
C GLY A 127 -2.30 -3.06 7.64
N ALA A 128 -1.67 -1.90 7.44
CA ALA A 128 -2.37 -0.67 7.04
C ALA A 128 -3.11 -0.87 5.70
N LEU A 129 -2.42 -1.37 4.67
CA LEU A 129 -3.02 -1.65 3.35
C LEU A 129 -4.23 -2.57 3.46
N ILE A 130 -4.10 -3.68 4.20
CA ILE A 130 -5.18 -4.66 4.38
C ILE A 130 -6.38 -4.00 5.08
N MET A 131 -6.14 -3.29 6.18
CA MET A 131 -7.20 -2.66 6.99
C MET A 131 -7.83 -1.43 6.35
N THR A 132 -7.19 -0.81 5.36
CA THR A 132 -7.77 0.31 4.62
C THR A 132 -8.67 -0.16 3.49
N HIS A 133 -8.30 -1.23 2.79
CA HIS A 133 -8.91 -1.55 1.49
C HIS A 133 -9.80 -2.78 1.46
N SER A 134 -9.52 -3.79 2.30
CA SER A 134 -10.20 -5.08 2.22
C SER A 134 -11.69 -4.96 2.50
N ASP A 135 -12.45 -5.95 2.02
CA ASP A 135 -13.90 -6.04 2.20
C ASP A 135 -14.32 -7.47 2.58
N ASP A 136 -15.62 -7.71 2.66
CA ASP A 136 -16.19 -9.01 3.05
C ASP A 136 -15.84 -10.15 2.08
N ASN A 137 -15.43 -9.84 0.84
CA ASN A 137 -15.00 -10.83 -0.15
C ASN A 137 -13.50 -11.13 -0.07
N GLY A 138 -12.72 -10.39 0.74
CA GLY A 138 -11.31 -10.62 0.97
C GLY A 138 -10.44 -9.39 0.69
N LEU A 139 -9.21 -9.65 0.22
CA LEU A 139 -8.26 -8.59 -0.07
C LEU A 139 -8.76 -7.72 -1.24
N VAL A 140 -8.46 -6.43 -1.17
CA VAL A 140 -8.53 -5.49 -2.29
C VAL A 140 -7.14 -4.86 -2.38
N LEU A 141 -6.38 -5.23 -3.42
CA LEU A 141 -5.00 -4.81 -3.54
C LEU A 141 -4.87 -3.65 -4.53
N PRO A 142 -4.15 -2.57 -4.18
CA PRO A 142 -3.75 -1.55 -5.15
C PRO A 142 -2.92 -2.19 -6.28
N PRO A 143 -3.25 -1.93 -7.56
CA PRO A 143 -2.52 -2.46 -8.71
C PRO A 143 -1.00 -2.26 -8.68
N HIS A 144 -0.49 -1.18 -8.07
CA HIS A 144 0.95 -0.93 -7.93
C HIS A 144 1.69 -1.90 -7.00
N LEU A 145 0.96 -2.65 -6.15
CA LEU A 145 1.53 -3.61 -5.20
C LEU A 145 0.97 -5.03 -5.35
N ALA A 146 -0.04 -5.22 -6.19
CA ALA A 146 -0.64 -6.52 -6.41
C ALA A 146 0.38 -7.50 -7.04
N PRO A 147 0.68 -8.66 -6.40
CA PRO A 147 1.61 -9.64 -6.95
C PRO A 147 1.15 -10.21 -8.30
N ILE A 148 -0.17 -10.29 -8.48
CA ILE A 148 -0.85 -10.61 -9.74
C ILE A 148 -1.82 -9.47 -9.97
N GLN A 149 -1.61 -8.71 -11.04
CA GLN A 149 -2.47 -7.59 -11.43
C GLN A 149 -3.66 -8.09 -12.25
N VAL A 150 -3.42 -9.07 -13.13
CA VAL A 150 -4.42 -9.63 -14.03
C VAL A 150 -4.43 -11.14 -13.92
N VAL A 151 -5.61 -11.73 -13.73
CA VAL A 151 -5.81 -13.16 -13.90
C VAL A 151 -6.70 -13.44 -15.11
N ILE A 152 -6.32 -14.39 -15.94
CA ILE A 152 -7.09 -14.84 -17.09
C ILE A 152 -7.57 -16.26 -16.84
N VAL A 153 -8.88 -16.49 -16.95
CA VAL A 153 -9.50 -17.81 -16.71
C VAL A 153 -10.27 -18.25 -17.96
N PRO A 154 -9.91 -19.37 -18.60
CA PRO A 154 -10.65 -19.90 -19.72
C PRO A 154 -11.89 -20.68 -19.25
N ILE A 155 -12.98 -20.63 -20.03
CA ILE A 155 -14.16 -21.49 -19.85
C ILE A 155 -14.35 -22.31 -21.12
N TYR A 156 -14.15 -23.62 -21.01
CA TYR A 156 -14.15 -24.53 -22.15
C TYR A 156 -14.99 -25.78 -21.86
N LYS A 157 -15.50 -26.41 -22.93
CA LYS A 157 -16.27 -27.65 -22.86
C LYS A 157 -15.44 -28.90 -23.16
N ASN A 158 -14.37 -28.75 -23.94
CA ASN A 158 -13.49 -29.82 -24.38
C ASN A 158 -12.08 -29.27 -24.65
N ASP A 159 -11.12 -30.18 -24.81
CA ASP A 159 -9.70 -29.85 -24.97
C ASP A 159 -9.40 -29.07 -26.26
N GLU A 160 -10.19 -29.29 -27.32
CA GLU A 160 -10.00 -28.59 -28.58
C GLU A 160 -10.35 -27.11 -28.44
N GLN A 161 -11.46 -26.80 -27.79
CA GLN A 161 -11.83 -25.42 -27.46
C GLN A 161 -10.82 -24.78 -26.51
N LEU A 162 -10.30 -25.53 -25.54
CA LEU A 162 -9.25 -25.02 -24.66
C LEU A 162 -8.01 -24.60 -25.47
N LYS A 163 -7.52 -25.44 -26.39
CA LYS A 163 -6.35 -25.11 -27.22
C LYS A 163 -6.57 -23.84 -28.06
N GLN A 164 -7.78 -23.62 -28.56
CA GLN A 164 -8.09 -22.40 -29.32
C GLN A 164 -8.08 -21.16 -28.41
N ILE A 165 -8.60 -21.28 -27.18
CA ILE A 165 -8.53 -20.21 -26.18
C ILE A 165 -7.08 -19.97 -25.75
N ASP A 166 -6.31 -21.03 -25.48
CA ASP A 166 -4.89 -20.96 -25.11
C ASP A 166 -4.11 -20.13 -26.15
N ALA A 167 -4.29 -20.44 -27.44
CA ALA A 167 -3.62 -19.74 -28.54
C ALA A 167 -4.01 -18.25 -28.62
N LYS A 168 -5.29 -17.93 -28.38
CA LYS A 168 -5.77 -16.53 -28.38
C LYS A 168 -5.23 -15.77 -27.16
N VAL A 169 -5.26 -16.39 -25.99
CA VAL A 169 -4.86 -15.78 -24.71
C VAL A 169 -3.34 -15.61 -24.62
N GLU A 170 -2.55 -16.50 -25.23
CA GLU A 170 -1.08 -16.41 -25.23
C GLU A 170 -0.59 -15.05 -25.76
N GLY A 171 -1.18 -14.55 -26.84
CA GLY A 171 -0.86 -13.24 -27.40
C GLY A 171 -1.12 -12.10 -26.39
N ILE A 172 -2.29 -12.12 -25.75
CA ILE A 172 -2.71 -11.13 -24.75
C ILE A 172 -1.78 -11.16 -23.53
N VAL A 173 -1.48 -12.35 -23.02
CA VAL A 173 -0.57 -12.55 -21.88
C VAL A 173 0.81 -11.99 -22.18
N ASN A 174 1.36 -12.31 -23.35
CA ASN A 174 2.70 -11.86 -23.75
C ASN A 174 2.74 -10.34 -23.91
N LYS A 175 1.70 -9.74 -24.51
CA LYS A 175 1.60 -8.30 -24.68
C LYS A 175 1.48 -7.57 -23.34
N LEU A 176 0.59 -7.99 -22.45
CA LEU A 176 0.47 -7.44 -21.09
C LEU A 176 1.78 -7.54 -20.31
N ARG A 177 2.45 -8.70 -20.34
CA ARG A 177 3.76 -8.87 -19.69
C ARG A 177 4.84 -7.96 -20.27
N SER A 178 4.84 -7.74 -21.58
CA SER A 178 5.76 -6.79 -22.22
C SER A 178 5.56 -5.33 -21.77
N MET A 179 4.36 -5.01 -21.27
CA MET A 179 4.01 -3.71 -20.68
C MET A 179 4.32 -3.64 -19.18
N GLY A 180 4.95 -4.67 -18.61
CA GLY A 180 5.28 -4.74 -17.18
C GLY A 180 4.13 -5.22 -16.29
N ILE A 181 3.02 -5.69 -16.87
CA ILE A 181 1.84 -6.12 -16.11
C ILE A 181 2.01 -7.59 -15.69
N SER A 182 1.80 -7.88 -14.40
CA SER A 182 1.87 -9.24 -13.86
C SER A 182 0.58 -10.01 -14.18
N VAL A 183 0.71 -11.03 -15.04
CA VAL A 183 -0.42 -11.83 -15.53
C VAL A 183 -0.31 -13.30 -15.15
N LYS A 184 -1.37 -13.82 -14.54
CA LYS A 184 -1.58 -15.25 -14.30
C LYS A 184 -2.63 -15.78 -15.28
N TYR A 185 -2.24 -16.66 -16.19
CA TYR A 185 -3.18 -17.51 -16.91
C TYR A 185 -3.44 -18.77 -16.07
N ASP A 186 -4.70 -19.02 -15.74
CA ASP A 186 -5.12 -20.19 -14.96
C ASP A 186 -6.02 -21.11 -15.79
N ASN A 187 -5.39 -21.96 -16.59
CA ASN A 187 -6.02 -23.03 -17.35
C ASN A 187 -5.99 -24.39 -16.63
N ALA A 188 -5.72 -24.42 -15.31
CA ALA A 188 -5.69 -25.67 -14.57
C ALA A 188 -7.07 -26.38 -14.59
N ASP A 189 -7.12 -27.65 -14.97
CA ASP A 189 -8.34 -28.45 -15.09
C ASP A 189 -8.85 -28.99 -13.74
N ASN A 190 -8.00 -28.98 -12.72
CA ASN A 190 -8.30 -29.49 -11.38
C ASN A 190 -9.29 -28.63 -10.56
N LYS A 191 -9.70 -27.46 -11.05
CA LYS A 191 -10.59 -26.52 -10.35
C LYS A 191 -11.66 -25.98 -11.29
N ARG A 192 -12.90 -25.94 -10.82
CA ARG A 192 -14.02 -25.34 -11.57
C ARG A 192 -13.85 -23.81 -11.70
N PRO A 193 -14.29 -23.18 -12.80
CA PRO A 193 -14.17 -21.73 -12.98
C PRO A 193 -14.71 -20.89 -11.82
N GLY A 194 -15.88 -21.23 -11.29
CA GLY A 194 -16.46 -20.50 -10.14
C GLY A 194 -15.59 -20.55 -8.87
N PHE A 195 -14.86 -21.64 -8.64
CA PHE A 195 -13.90 -21.70 -7.54
C PHE A 195 -12.71 -20.78 -7.80
N LYS A 196 -12.18 -20.76 -9.02
CA LYS A 196 -11.08 -19.86 -9.40
C LYS A 196 -11.49 -18.40 -9.22
N PHE A 197 -12.72 -18.05 -9.61
CA PHE A 197 -13.26 -16.71 -9.48
C PHE A 197 -13.23 -16.24 -8.02
N ALA A 198 -13.81 -17.04 -7.11
CA ALA A 198 -13.81 -16.73 -5.68
C ALA A 198 -12.39 -16.71 -5.08
N ASP A 199 -11.49 -17.61 -5.49
CA ASP A 199 -10.11 -17.66 -5.00
C ASP A 199 -9.32 -16.40 -5.38
N TYR A 200 -9.45 -15.91 -6.62
CA TYR A 200 -8.77 -14.70 -7.07
C TYR A 200 -9.42 -13.41 -6.53
N GLU A 201 -10.74 -13.41 -6.32
CA GLU A 201 -11.42 -12.33 -5.60
C GLU A 201 -10.94 -12.25 -4.15
N LEU A 202 -10.87 -13.38 -3.44
CA LEU A 202 -10.35 -13.46 -2.07
C LEU A 202 -8.90 -12.98 -1.95
N LYS A 203 -8.05 -13.32 -2.93
CA LYS A 203 -6.65 -12.89 -3.01
C LYS A 203 -6.49 -11.42 -3.43
N GLY A 204 -7.56 -10.76 -3.88
CA GLY A 204 -7.56 -9.36 -4.26
C GLY A 204 -6.86 -9.06 -5.58
N VAL A 205 -6.90 -9.99 -6.54
CA VAL A 205 -6.38 -9.72 -7.90
C VAL A 205 -7.20 -8.59 -8.53
N PRO A 206 -6.61 -7.45 -8.92
CA PRO A 206 -7.35 -6.27 -9.37
C PRO A 206 -8.28 -6.50 -10.56
N VAL A 207 -7.81 -7.21 -11.58
CA VAL A 207 -8.56 -7.47 -12.82
C VAL A 207 -8.65 -8.96 -13.09
N ARG A 208 -9.85 -9.45 -13.33
CA ARG A 208 -10.08 -10.79 -13.89
C ARG A 208 -10.60 -10.67 -15.32
N LEU A 209 -9.94 -11.37 -16.24
CA LEU A 209 -10.41 -11.58 -17.59
C LEU A 209 -10.92 -13.02 -17.76
N VAL A 210 -12.02 -13.17 -18.49
CA VAL A 210 -12.63 -14.47 -18.77
C VAL A 210 -12.88 -14.60 -20.27
N MET A 211 -12.49 -15.73 -20.84
CA MET A 211 -12.79 -16.08 -22.22
C MET A 211 -13.43 -17.46 -22.27
N GLY A 212 -14.70 -17.49 -22.66
CA GLY A 212 -15.41 -18.72 -23.01
C GLY A 212 -15.41 -18.99 -24.51
N GLY A 213 -15.99 -20.12 -24.91
CA GLY A 213 -16.18 -20.45 -26.33
C GLY A 213 -16.95 -19.39 -27.13
N ARG A 214 -18.01 -18.82 -26.53
CA ARG A 214 -18.79 -17.73 -27.17
C ARG A 214 -17.97 -16.45 -27.31
N ASP A 215 -17.11 -16.17 -26.34
CA ASP A 215 -16.25 -14.99 -26.37
C ASP A 215 -15.18 -15.13 -27.45
N LEU A 216 -14.61 -16.34 -27.60
CA LEU A 216 -13.68 -16.67 -28.67
C LEU A 216 -14.32 -16.48 -30.06
N GLU A 217 -15.55 -16.96 -30.26
CA GLU A 217 -16.29 -16.79 -31.53
C GLU A 217 -16.56 -15.32 -31.86
N ASN A 218 -16.84 -14.50 -30.84
CA ASN A 218 -17.18 -13.08 -31.01
C ASN A 218 -15.98 -12.13 -30.89
N ASN A 219 -14.77 -12.65 -30.68
CA ASN A 219 -13.56 -11.86 -30.37
C ASN A 219 -13.75 -10.92 -29.16
N THR A 220 -14.39 -11.39 -28.09
CA THR A 220 -14.64 -10.63 -26.86
C THR A 220 -13.97 -11.25 -25.63
N MET A 221 -13.96 -10.52 -24.51
CA MET A 221 -13.66 -11.03 -23.17
C MET A 221 -14.56 -10.35 -22.13
N GLU A 222 -14.96 -11.10 -21.10
CA GLU A 222 -15.52 -10.51 -19.88
C GLU A 222 -14.37 -10.00 -19.00
N ILE A 223 -14.54 -8.79 -18.49
CA ILE A 223 -13.62 -8.11 -17.59
C ILE A 223 -14.37 -7.89 -16.28
N MET A 224 -13.73 -8.20 -15.16
CA MET A 224 -14.26 -7.93 -13.84
C MET A 224 -13.24 -7.15 -13.01
N ARG A 225 -13.74 -6.10 -12.35
CA ARG A 225 -13.00 -5.25 -11.43
C ARG A 225 -13.13 -5.73 -10.00
N ARG A 226 -12.02 -5.89 -9.27
CA ARG A 226 -12.07 -6.33 -7.87
C ARG A 226 -12.58 -5.27 -6.91
N ASP A 227 -12.29 -3.99 -7.15
CA ASP A 227 -12.62 -2.87 -6.26
C ASP A 227 -14.13 -2.54 -6.24
N THR A 228 -14.82 -2.73 -7.37
CA THR A 228 -16.26 -2.44 -7.52
C THR A 228 -17.13 -3.67 -7.76
N LEU A 229 -16.53 -4.81 -8.09
CA LEU A 229 -17.19 -6.04 -8.54
C LEU A 229 -17.97 -5.90 -9.86
N GLU A 230 -17.80 -4.77 -10.56
CA GLU A 230 -18.43 -4.51 -11.84
C GLU A 230 -17.85 -5.41 -12.92
N LYS A 231 -18.70 -5.72 -13.90
CA LYS A 231 -18.38 -6.56 -15.04
C LYS A 231 -18.78 -5.89 -16.33
N GLU A 232 -17.98 -6.09 -17.35
CA GLU A 232 -18.28 -5.67 -18.70
C GLU A 232 -17.72 -6.65 -19.72
N THR A 233 -18.22 -6.59 -20.94
CA THR A 233 -17.68 -7.35 -22.07
C THR A 233 -17.07 -6.37 -23.07
N ARG A 234 -15.84 -6.63 -23.50
CA ARG A 234 -15.10 -5.80 -24.46
C ARG A 234 -14.57 -6.65 -25.60
N SER A 235 -14.27 -6.02 -26.74
CA SER A 235 -13.48 -6.66 -27.80
C SER A 235 -12.09 -7.03 -27.27
N CYS A 236 -11.51 -8.10 -27.80
CA CYS A 236 -10.10 -8.42 -27.58
C CYS A 236 -9.19 -7.38 -28.26
N ASP A 237 -9.69 -6.62 -29.23
CA ASP A 237 -8.89 -5.63 -29.95
C ASP A 237 -8.61 -4.43 -29.02
N GLY A 238 -7.34 -4.20 -28.69
CA GLY A 238 -6.91 -3.14 -27.77
C GLY A 238 -7.18 -3.44 -26.29
N ILE A 239 -7.40 -4.72 -25.94
CA ILE A 239 -7.70 -5.14 -24.57
C ILE A 239 -6.52 -4.86 -23.62
N GLU A 240 -5.28 -4.92 -24.11
CA GLU A 240 -4.08 -4.73 -23.31
C GLU A 240 -3.90 -3.27 -22.90
N GLU A 241 -4.08 -2.33 -23.83
CA GLU A 241 -4.10 -0.90 -23.53
C GLU A 241 -5.28 -0.53 -22.61
N TYR A 242 -6.43 -1.16 -22.82
CA TYR A 242 -7.57 -0.98 -21.92
C TYR A 242 -7.25 -1.42 -20.49
N VAL A 243 -6.70 -2.62 -20.32
CA VAL A 243 -6.34 -3.18 -19.01
C VAL A 243 -5.27 -2.34 -18.32
N GLN A 244 -4.27 -1.83 -19.06
CA GLN A 244 -3.28 -0.91 -18.51
C GLN A 244 -3.94 0.34 -17.90
N ASN A 245 -4.83 0.99 -18.64
CA ASN A 245 -5.54 2.17 -18.15
C ASN A 245 -6.49 1.83 -16.99
N LEU A 246 -7.14 0.66 -17.04
CA LEU A 246 -8.04 0.20 -15.98
C LEU A 246 -7.29 -0.04 -14.67
N LEU A 247 -6.05 -0.55 -14.70
CA LEU A 247 -5.24 -0.71 -13.49
C LEU A 247 -4.93 0.66 -12.85
N GLU A 248 -4.62 1.69 -13.63
CA GLU A 248 -4.44 3.05 -13.10
C GLU A 248 -5.74 3.62 -12.53
N GLU A 249 -6.87 3.39 -13.18
CA GLU A 249 -8.18 3.80 -12.70
C GLU A 249 -8.54 3.11 -11.37
N ILE A 250 -8.31 1.81 -11.25
CA ILE A 250 -8.52 1.05 -10.01
C ILE A 250 -7.62 1.60 -8.89
N GLN A 251 -6.35 1.88 -9.17
CA GLN A 251 -5.43 2.49 -8.19
C GLN A 251 -5.97 3.82 -7.66
N GLN A 252 -6.45 4.69 -8.56
CA GLN A 252 -7.03 5.99 -8.21
C GLN A 252 -8.35 5.84 -7.43
N ASN A 253 -9.23 4.92 -7.85
CA ASN A 253 -10.50 4.68 -7.19
C ASN A 253 -10.32 4.17 -5.75
N ILE A 254 -9.41 3.20 -5.54
CA ILE A 254 -9.07 2.69 -4.21
C ILE A 254 -8.56 3.83 -3.32
N TYR A 255 -7.65 4.67 -3.81
CA TYR A 255 -7.15 5.82 -3.06
C TYR A 255 -8.26 6.82 -2.73
N GLN A 256 -9.09 7.19 -3.70
CA GLN A 256 -10.15 8.18 -3.51
C GLN A 256 -11.21 7.70 -2.52
N LYS A 257 -11.59 6.42 -2.57
CA LYS A 257 -12.51 5.80 -1.60
C LYS A 257 -11.95 5.90 -0.18
N ALA A 258 -10.69 5.52 0.02
CA ALA A 258 -10.03 5.62 1.32
C ALA A 258 -9.87 7.07 1.78
N LEU A 259 -9.56 8.00 0.86
CA LEU A 259 -9.40 9.42 1.14
C LEU A 259 -10.71 10.06 1.59
N ASN A 260 -11.81 9.76 0.90
CA ASN A 260 -13.15 10.20 1.27
C ASN A 260 -13.51 9.69 2.66
N TYR A 261 -13.34 8.38 2.91
CA TYR A 261 -13.57 7.80 4.22
C TYR A 261 -12.78 8.53 5.32
N ARG A 262 -11.47 8.72 5.14
CA ARG A 262 -10.65 9.46 6.10
C ARG A 262 -11.18 10.88 6.34
N ASN A 263 -11.49 11.63 5.28
CA ASN A 263 -11.93 13.02 5.40
C ASN A 263 -13.31 13.15 6.07
N GLU A 264 -14.22 12.19 5.84
CA GLU A 264 -15.52 12.11 6.51
C GLU A 264 -15.43 11.73 8.00
N HIS A 265 -14.27 11.20 8.42
CA HIS A 265 -13.98 10.77 9.78
C HIS A 265 -12.89 11.62 10.46
N ILE A 266 -12.70 12.87 10.01
CA ILE A 266 -11.94 13.89 10.75
C ILE A 266 -12.96 14.84 11.38
N TYR A 267 -12.94 14.92 12.71
CA TYR A 267 -13.90 15.73 13.45
C TYR A 267 -13.19 16.89 14.16
N LYS A 268 -13.82 18.06 14.12
CA LYS A 268 -13.35 19.22 14.87
C LYS A 268 -14.23 19.37 16.11
N GLU A 269 -13.65 19.10 17.27
CA GLU A 269 -14.29 19.31 18.56
C GLU A 269 -13.66 20.50 19.27
N ASP A 270 -14.51 21.40 19.78
CA ASP A 270 -14.06 22.63 20.46
C ASP A 270 -14.11 22.49 21.99
N THR A 271 -14.77 21.43 22.50
CA THR A 271 -14.86 21.14 23.94
C THR A 271 -14.42 19.72 24.30
N TYR A 272 -13.97 19.53 25.55
CA TYR A 272 -13.57 18.22 26.05
C TYR A 272 -14.73 17.23 26.17
N GLU A 273 -15.96 17.72 26.38
CA GLU A 273 -17.15 16.87 26.45
C GLU A 273 -17.49 16.28 25.08
N GLU A 274 -17.52 17.12 24.04
CA GLU A 274 -17.74 16.65 22.66
C GLU A 274 -16.63 15.67 22.23
N PHE A 275 -15.37 15.97 22.58
CA PHE A 275 -14.24 15.07 22.31
C PHE A 275 -14.44 13.67 22.93
N LYS A 276 -14.87 13.59 24.20
CA LYS A 276 -15.11 12.29 24.87
C LYS A 276 -16.22 11.49 24.19
N GLU A 277 -17.26 12.15 23.70
CA GLU A 277 -18.33 11.46 22.97
C GLU A 277 -17.87 11.00 21.59
N GLN A 278 -17.06 11.81 20.91
CA GLN A 278 -16.62 11.52 19.55
C GLN A 278 -15.53 10.44 19.50
N ILE A 279 -14.56 10.46 20.44
CA ILE A 279 -13.44 9.51 20.42
C ILE A 279 -13.90 8.05 20.58
N GLU A 280 -15.02 7.80 21.26
CA GLU A 280 -15.62 6.47 21.41
C GLU A 280 -16.20 5.92 20.08
N LYS A 281 -16.53 6.80 19.13
CA LYS A 281 -17.00 6.44 17.79
C LYS A 281 -15.85 6.18 16.81
N GLY A 282 -14.62 6.56 17.18
CA GLY A 282 -13.45 6.53 16.31
C GLY A 282 -13.36 7.74 15.38
N GLY A 283 -12.32 7.73 14.54
CA GLY A 283 -11.95 8.86 13.69
C GLY A 283 -10.67 9.55 14.17
N PHE A 284 -10.36 10.65 13.50
CA PHE A 284 -9.37 11.63 13.92
C PHE A 284 -10.03 12.81 14.64
#